data_AF-A0A535A3P6-F1
#
_entry.id   AF-A0A535A3P6-F1
#
_cell.length_a   1.000
_cell.length_b   1.000
_cell.length_c   1.000
_cell.angle_alpha   90.00
_cell.angle_beta   90.00
_cell.angle_gamma   90.00
#
_symmetry.space_group_name_H-M   'P 1'
#
loop_
_entity.id
_entity.type
_entity.pdbx_description
1 polymer ?
#
loop_
_entity_poly.entity_id
_entity_poly.type
_entity_poly.pdbx_seq_one_letter_code
_entity_poly.pdbx_strand_id
1 'polypeptide(L)'
;PDLDPDGTLLDFAVTALSENLLTDVLPDGVHRERSTHYHMITLRTFVGVRENARRFGVTLPDGYDERLARACEFALHCHRPDGGIPALSDADGGSYLGLLERAGGLLGRPDFLWASTAGGRGAPPEECGPSFPLGGYFMQRSGWGANGTPFRDERFLIFDCGPLGDGSHGHYDLLNVEIAAGGRPLVVDPGRYSYSEATPNWRRWFRGTAAHNTVCVDGLDQTPYARGKPNDAVAQATFLGRHRAPGLDVLHGEVRSPCYEVVHSRRVVFVAGEYWLLEDRLRGDRPHRYDTRFHLAADAWHRTQVAVGAANAVVRAPGVTLVVAPARTPRLEPGWVAESYGVKRPAPVVSVAVDGMAEVTFTTLVVPLASDGIPPTLAVHASDDATVVEVRGTGRDGRARDWIAWRPTLGHLELGPLRVRAVAAWLRQSESGAIVAFGACDTDAVAGEPMDSA
;
A
#
# COMPACT_ATOMS: atom_id res chain seq x y z
N PRO A 1 45.44 3.67 7.64
CA PRO A 1 46.70 2.92 7.88
C PRO A 1 47.45 3.46 9.10
N ASP A 2 47.76 4.76 9.15
CA ASP A 2 48.63 5.33 10.21
C ASP A 2 48.05 5.27 11.63
N LEU A 3 46.71 5.19 11.75
CA LEU A 3 45.98 5.06 13.02
C LEU A 3 45.49 3.63 13.32
N ASP A 4 45.72 2.68 12.40
CA ASP A 4 45.33 1.27 12.52
C ASP A 4 46.40 0.40 11.83
N PRO A 5 47.63 0.38 12.38
CA PRO A 5 48.80 -0.20 11.70
C PRO A 5 48.66 -1.70 11.48
N ASP A 6 47.90 -2.37 12.35
CA ASP A 6 47.67 -3.82 12.32
C ASP A 6 46.35 -4.19 11.62
N GLY A 7 45.58 -3.21 11.12
CA GLY A 7 44.33 -3.41 10.39
C GLY A 7 43.14 -3.89 11.24
N THR A 8 43.33 -4.06 12.55
CA THR A 8 42.34 -4.67 13.45
C THR A 8 41.04 -3.86 13.56
N LEU A 9 41.12 -2.53 13.51
CA LEU A 9 39.93 -1.69 13.58
C LEU A 9 39.13 -1.74 12.27
N LEU A 10 39.82 -1.80 11.14
CA LEU A 10 39.20 -1.98 9.83
C LEU A 10 38.51 -3.34 9.74
N ASP A 11 39.18 -4.43 10.12
CA ASP A 11 38.63 -5.78 10.09
C ASP A 11 37.40 -5.90 11.00
N PHE A 12 37.47 -5.31 12.21
CA PHE A 12 36.33 -5.23 13.10
C PHE A 12 35.16 -4.47 12.46
N ALA A 13 35.42 -3.29 11.89
CA ALA A 13 34.36 -2.47 11.29
C ALA A 13 33.69 -3.17 10.11
N VAL A 14 34.48 -3.78 9.20
CA VAL A 14 33.98 -4.52 8.04
C VAL A 14 33.13 -5.72 8.49
N THR A 15 33.60 -6.48 9.48
CA THR A 15 32.88 -7.64 10.01
C THR A 15 31.56 -7.21 10.66
N ALA A 16 31.62 -6.28 11.63
CA ALA A 16 30.45 -5.86 12.39
C ALA A 16 29.38 -5.19 11.52
N LEU A 17 29.77 -4.38 10.53
CA LEU A 17 28.81 -3.73 9.62
C LEU A 17 28.16 -4.73 8.66
N SER A 18 28.88 -5.78 8.27
CA SER A 18 28.34 -6.86 7.43
C SER A 18 27.37 -7.74 8.19
N GLU A 19 27.74 -8.14 9.42
CA GLU A 19 26.84 -8.85 10.33
C GLU A 19 25.58 -8.04 10.64
N ASN A 20 25.73 -6.72 10.83
CA ASN A 20 24.61 -5.82 11.06
C ASN A 20 23.66 -5.77 9.84
N LEU A 21 24.17 -5.63 8.62
CA LEU A 21 23.35 -5.70 7.40
C LEU A 21 22.58 -7.01 7.31
N LEU A 22 23.26 -8.14 7.53
CA LEU A 22 22.66 -9.48 7.41
C LEU A 22 21.63 -9.78 8.51
N THR A 23 21.74 -9.10 9.67
CA THR A 23 20.83 -9.25 10.81
C THR A 23 19.63 -8.32 10.73
N ASP A 24 19.86 -7.04 10.41
CA ASP A 24 18.83 -6.00 10.48
C ASP A 24 17.98 -5.90 9.21
N VAL A 25 18.51 -6.33 8.07
CA VAL A 25 17.76 -6.45 6.82
C VAL A 25 17.32 -7.90 6.66
N LEU A 26 16.01 -8.12 6.61
CA LEU A 26 15.40 -9.43 6.42
C LEU A 26 15.76 -10.05 5.05
N PRO A 27 15.63 -11.38 4.87
CA PRO A 27 15.96 -12.04 3.61
C PRO A 27 15.26 -11.48 2.36
N ASP A 28 14.09 -10.88 2.50
CA ASP A 28 13.36 -10.24 1.41
C ASP A 28 13.79 -8.77 1.16
N GLY A 29 14.69 -8.23 1.98
CA GLY A 29 15.24 -6.88 1.81
C GLY A 29 14.63 -5.81 2.73
N VAL A 30 13.58 -6.13 3.48
CA VAL A 30 12.95 -5.13 4.36
C VAL A 30 13.74 -5.00 5.66
N HIS A 31 13.91 -3.78 6.15
CA HIS A 31 14.54 -3.55 7.45
C HIS A 31 13.58 -4.00 8.56
N ARG A 32 14.08 -4.72 9.57
CA ARG A 32 13.25 -5.35 10.62
C ARG A 32 12.38 -4.40 11.45
N GLU A 33 12.72 -3.10 11.49
CA GLU A 33 11.88 -2.09 12.13
C GLU A 33 10.59 -1.77 11.37
N ARG A 34 10.46 -2.19 10.11
CA ARG A 34 9.25 -1.98 9.28
C ARG A 34 8.76 -0.53 9.36
N SER A 35 9.71 0.38 9.17
CA SER A 35 9.46 1.80 8.92
C SER A 35 10.15 2.15 7.61
N THR A 36 9.40 2.80 6.73
CA THR A 36 9.86 3.17 5.39
C THR A 36 11.02 4.17 5.48
N HIS A 37 10.96 5.11 6.43
CA HIS A 37 12.04 6.07 6.64
C HIS A 37 13.27 5.43 7.30
N TYR A 38 13.09 4.62 8.34
CA TYR A 38 14.23 3.95 9.00
C TYR A 38 14.93 2.97 8.05
N HIS A 39 14.18 2.29 7.18
CA HIS A 39 14.78 1.53 6.09
C HIS A 39 15.74 2.38 5.26
N MET A 40 15.33 3.58 4.84
CA MET A 40 16.17 4.48 4.02
C MET A 40 17.37 5.04 4.79
N ILE A 41 17.21 5.34 6.08
CA ILE A 41 18.31 5.80 6.94
C ILE A 41 19.37 4.69 7.07
N THR A 42 18.94 3.48 7.41
CA THR A 42 19.83 2.34 7.55
C THR A 42 20.49 1.96 6.21
N LEU A 43 19.72 1.98 5.11
CA LEU A 43 20.24 1.73 3.77
C LEU A 43 21.34 2.72 3.37
N ARG A 44 21.21 4.00 3.76
CA ARG A 44 22.24 5.01 3.52
C ARG A 44 23.59 4.61 4.13
N THR A 45 23.57 4.06 5.34
CA THR A 45 24.79 3.57 6.01
C THR A 45 25.43 2.45 5.21
N PHE A 46 24.66 1.43 4.81
CA PHE A 46 25.21 0.27 4.09
C PHE A 46 25.67 0.60 2.66
N VAL A 47 24.95 1.44 1.93
CA VAL A 47 25.44 1.97 0.64
C VAL A 47 26.72 2.79 0.84
N GLY A 48 26.82 3.55 1.93
CA GLY A 48 28.01 4.30 2.30
C GLY A 48 29.23 3.40 2.57
N VAL A 49 29.03 2.29 3.29
CA VAL A 49 30.06 1.27 3.51
C VAL A 49 30.52 0.69 2.18
N ARG A 50 29.58 0.33 1.29
CA ARG A 50 29.94 -0.21 -0.03
C ARG A 50 30.72 0.75 -0.92
N GLU A 51 30.34 2.03 -0.90
CA GLU A 51 31.06 3.09 -1.61
C GLU A 51 32.46 3.29 -1.04
N ASN A 52 32.62 3.30 0.29
CA ASN A 52 33.94 3.41 0.91
C ASN A 52 34.82 2.20 0.59
N ALA A 53 34.26 1.00 0.64
CA ALA A 53 34.96 -0.22 0.25
C ALA A 53 35.50 -0.11 -1.19
N ARG A 54 34.68 0.38 -2.13
CA ARG A 54 35.10 0.66 -3.51
C ARG A 54 36.23 1.70 -3.58
N ARG A 55 36.13 2.81 -2.84
CA ARG A 55 37.11 3.92 -2.88
C ARG A 55 38.49 3.51 -2.34
N PHE A 56 38.52 2.70 -1.30
CA PHE A 56 39.75 2.34 -0.59
C PHE A 56 40.24 0.93 -0.90
N GLY A 57 39.59 0.21 -1.83
CA GLY A 57 39.98 -1.14 -2.22
C GLY A 57 39.81 -2.17 -1.11
N VAL A 58 38.80 -1.99 -0.25
CA VAL A 58 38.48 -2.93 0.83
C VAL A 58 37.50 -3.97 0.32
N THR A 59 37.78 -5.25 0.57
CA THR A 59 36.88 -6.35 0.26
C THR A 59 35.86 -6.50 1.37
N LEU A 60 34.57 -6.49 1.02
CA LEU A 60 33.50 -6.80 1.96
C LEU A 60 33.23 -8.32 2.00
N PRO A 61 32.81 -8.88 3.14
CA PRO A 61 32.42 -10.27 3.27
C PRO A 61 31.37 -10.72 2.26
N ASP A 62 31.36 -12.03 1.98
CA ASP A 62 30.38 -12.66 1.11
C ASP A 62 28.94 -12.40 1.59
N GLY A 63 28.02 -12.24 0.64
CA GLY A 63 26.61 -11.96 0.92
C GLY A 63 26.28 -10.49 1.21
N TYR A 64 27.28 -9.62 1.41
CA TYR A 64 27.06 -8.19 1.63
C TYR A 64 26.31 -7.54 0.46
N ASP A 65 26.86 -7.65 -0.76
CA ASP A 65 26.26 -7.03 -1.96
C ASP A 65 24.90 -7.65 -2.30
N GLU A 66 24.71 -8.94 -2.02
CA GLU A 66 23.41 -9.61 -2.21
C GLU A 66 22.34 -9.05 -1.26
N ARG A 67 22.63 -8.96 0.05
CA ARG A 67 21.68 -8.40 1.02
C ARG A 67 21.45 -6.91 0.78
N LEU A 68 22.49 -6.16 0.42
CA LEU A 68 22.37 -4.75 0.06
C LEU A 68 21.48 -4.57 -1.18
N ALA A 69 21.64 -5.42 -2.20
CA ALA A 69 20.78 -5.40 -3.38
C ALA A 69 19.32 -5.66 -3.02
N ARG A 70 19.03 -6.64 -2.15
CA ARG A 70 17.67 -6.88 -1.64
C ARG A 70 17.10 -5.67 -0.88
N ALA A 71 17.91 -5.02 -0.05
CA ALA A 71 17.49 -3.78 0.61
C ALA A 71 17.15 -2.69 -0.41
N CYS A 72 17.97 -2.56 -1.46
CA CYS A 72 17.71 -1.63 -2.55
C CYS A 72 16.47 -2.02 -3.39
N GLU A 73 16.12 -3.31 -3.52
CA GLU A 73 14.85 -3.73 -4.15
C GLU A 73 13.66 -3.12 -3.42
N PHE A 74 13.62 -3.24 -2.09
CA PHE A 74 12.54 -2.63 -1.33
C PHE A 74 12.54 -1.12 -1.53
N ALA A 75 13.71 -0.47 -1.46
CA ALA A 75 13.82 0.96 -1.70
C ALA A 75 13.32 1.37 -3.10
N LEU A 76 13.69 0.64 -4.16
CA LEU A 76 13.23 0.85 -5.54
C LEU A 76 11.69 0.90 -5.58
N HIS A 77 11.05 -0.13 -5.04
CA HIS A 77 9.60 -0.26 -5.16
C HIS A 77 8.83 0.64 -4.19
N CYS A 78 9.41 0.96 -3.03
CA CYS A 78 8.85 1.86 -2.03
C CYS A 78 8.80 3.33 -2.49
N HIS A 79 9.62 3.74 -3.46
CA HIS A 79 9.55 5.09 -4.01
C HIS A 79 8.29 5.29 -4.84
N ARG A 80 7.43 6.22 -4.43
CA ARG A 80 6.27 6.67 -5.19
C ARG A 80 6.70 7.32 -6.53
N PRO A 81 5.79 7.43 -7.51
CA PRO A 81 6.05 8.08 -8.80
C PRO A 81 6.52 9.55 -8.71
N ASP A 82 6.19 10.26 -7.63
CA ASP A 82 6.66 11.62 -7.35
C ASP A 82 8.10 11.67 -6.80
N GLY A 83 8.72 10.50 -6.56
CA GLY A 83 10.05 10.35 -6.00
C GLY A 83 10.10 10.39 -4.47
N GLY A 84 8.95 10.55 -3.80
CA GLY A 84 8.84 10.43 -2.35
C GLY A 84 8.71 8.99 -1.89
N ILE A 85 8.71 8.77 -0.58
CA ILE A 85 8.38 7.48 0.05
C ILE A 85 7.05 7.60 0.83
N PRO A 86 6.30 6.50 1.02
CA PRO A 86 5.21 6.45 1.99
C PRO A 86 5.74 6.67 3.42
N ALA A 87 4.90 7.18 4.31
CA ALA A 87 5.22 7.52 5.70
C ALA A 87 4.70 6.48 6.71
N LEU A 88 4.80 5.19 6.39
CA LEU A 88 4.37 4.08 7.25
C LEU A 88 5.24 3.95 8.52
N SER A 89 4.61 3.61 9.64
CA SER A 89 5.23 3.57 10.96
C SER A 89 5.88 4.92 11.33
N ASP A 90 6.94 4.90 12.13
CA ASP A 90 7.77 6.07 12.40
C ASP A 90 8.52 6.53 11.15
N ALA A 91 7.85 7.32 10.32
CA ALA A 91 8.43 7.86 9.12
C ALA A 91 8.17 9.35 8.96
N ASP A 92 9.17 10.01 8.38
CA ASP A 92 9.07 11.36 7.84
C ASP A 92 9.03 11.23 6.32
N GLY A 93 8.45 12.22 5.65
CA GLY A 93 8.49 12.30 4.19
C GLY A 93 9.91 12.60 3.70
N GLY A 94 10.19 12.25 2.45
CA GLY A 94 11.47 12.53 1.83
C GLY A 94 11.65 11.82 0.51
N SER A 95 12.67 12.23 -0.24
CA SER A 95 13.09 11.56 -1.47
C SER A 95 14.49 10.98 -1.27
N TYR A 96 14.65 9.70 -1.59
CA TYR A 96 15.91 8.97 -1.48
C TYR A 96 16.39 8.46 -2.84
N LEU A 97 15.92 9.08 -3.95
CA LEU A 97 16.32 8.70 -5.30
C LEU A 97 17.84 8.83 -5.52
N GLY A 98 18.50 9.83 -4.92
CA GLY A 98 19.96 9.96 -5.01
C GLY A 98 20.73 8.84 -4.29
N LEU A 99 20.13 8.25 -3.24
CA LEU A 99 20.67 7.05 -2.59
C LEU A 99 20.51 5.84 -3.50
N LEU A 100 19.33 5.67 -4.10
CA LEU A 100 19.04 4.59 -5.05
C LEU A 100 19.92 4.68 -6.30
N GLU A 101 20.15 5.88 -6.83
CA GLU A 101 21.05 6.12 -7.97
C GLU A 101 22.48 5.66 -7.65
N ARG A 102 22.99 6.05 -6.47
CA ARG A 102 24.32 5.65 -6.01
C ARG A 102 24.42 4.13 -5.89
N ALA A 103 23.41 3.48 -5.30
CA ALA A 103 23.35 2.02 -5.21
C ALA A 103 23.32 1.38 -6.61
N GLY A 104 22.56 1.96 -7.55
CA GLY A 104 22.51 1.52 -8.95
C GLY A 104 23.88 1.50 -9.62
N GLY A 105 24.66 2.57 -9.43
CA GLY A 105 26.04 2.63 -9.94
C GLY A 105 26.98 1.63 -9.27
N LEU A 106 26.85 1.42 -7.96
CA LEU A 106 27.71 0.51 -7.18
C LEU A 106 27.45 -0.97 -7.48
N LEU A 107 26.18 -1.34 -7.66
CA LEU A 107 25.74 -2.71 -7.81
C LEU A 107 25.52 -3.10 -9.28
N GLY A 108 25.73 -2.17 -10.22
CA GLY A 108 25.49 -2.40 -11.65
C GLY A 108 24.01 -2.64 -11.98
N ARG A 109 23.10 -1.92 -11.32
CA ARG A 109 21.64 -2.10 -11.43
C ARG A 109 20.98 -1.02 -12.30
N PRO A 110 20.72 -1.30 -13.59
CA PRO A 110 20.19 -0.30 -14.53
C PRO A 110 18.75 0.12 -14.21
N ASP A 111 18.00 -0.72 -13.54
CA ASP A 111 16.65 -0.46 -13.05
C ASP A 111 16.60 0.50 -11.86
N PHE A 112 17.60 0.46 -10.98
CA PHE A 112 17.77 1.49 -9.94
C PHE A 112 18.07 2.85 -10.57
N LEU A 113 18.89 2.89 -11.62
CA LEU A 113 19.18 4.11 -12.37
C LEU A 113 17.93 4.64 -13.09
N TRP A 114 17.11 3.74 -13.65
CA TRP A 114 15.85 4.11 -14.31
C TRP A 114 14.88 4.78 -13.35
N ALA A 115 14.60 4.14 -12.23
CA ALA A 115 13.67 4.69 -11.25
C ALA A 115 14.20 6.00 -10.63
N SER A 116 15.48 6.05 -10.26
CA SER A 116 16.09 7.25 -9.66
C SER A 116 16.13 8.46 -10.61
N THR A 117 16.14 8.23 -11.92
CA THR A 117 16.15 9.29 -12.94
C THR A 117 14.83 9.46 -13.67
N ALA A 118 13.75 8.86 -13.17
CA ALA A 118 12.42 8.88 -13.77
C ALA A 118 12.43 8.51 -15.28
N GLY A 119 13.22 7.49 -15.65
CA GLY A 119 13.37 7.00 -17.02
C GLY A 119 14.50 7.63 -17.84
N GLY A 120 15.30 8.52 -17.25
CA GLY A 120 16.38 9.21 -17.97
C GLY A 120 17.61 8.34 -18.30
N ARG A 121 17.89 7.29 -17.52
CA ARG A 121 19.04 6.39 -17.71
C ARG A 121 18.72 4.97 -17.26
N GLY A 122 19.41 3.98 -17.81
CA GLY A 122 19.23 2.57 -17.42
C GLY A 122 18.09 1.90 -18.17
N ALA A 123 17.37 0.98 -17.53
CA ALA A 123 16.28 0.21 -18.12
C ALA A 123 15.12 0.05 -17.12
N PRO A 124 13.84 0.04 -17.55
CA PRO A 124 12.72 -0.06 -16.61
C PRO A 124 12.76 -1.38 -15.82
N PRO A 125 12.40 -1.36 -14.52
CA PRO A 125 12.17 -2.59 -13.77
C PRO A 125 11.07 -3.44 -14.42
N GLU A 126 11.23 -4.76 -14.40
CA GLU A 126 10.24 -5.70 -14.95
C GLU A 126 9.03 -5.86 -14.01
N GLU A 127 9.28 -5.97 -12.71
CA GLU A 127 8.22 -6.11 -11.70
C GLU A 127 7.58 -4.75 -11.41
N CYS A 128 6.25 -4.70 -11.39
CA CYS A 128 5.49 -3.49 -11.09
C CYS A 128 4.93 -3.52 -9.67
N GLY A 129 4.74 -4.68 -9.07
CA GLY A 129 4.30 -4.77 -7.70
C GLY A 129 4.94 -5.96 -7.03
N PRO A 130 6.08 -5.83 -6.34
CA PRO A 130 6.65 -6.94 -5.60
C PRO A 130 5.85 -7.22 -4.32
N SER A 131 6.08 -8.40 -3.76
CA SER A 131 5.65 -8.78 -2.42
C SER A 131 6.88 -9.01 -1.54
N PHE A 132 6.90 -8.41 -0.35
CA PHE A 132 7.93 -8.58 0.66
C PHE A 132 7.32 -9.26 1.89
N PRO A 133 7.13 -10.59 1.89
CA PRO A 133 6.30 -11.28 2.88
C PRO A 133 6.89 -11.32 4.29
N LEU A 134 8.22 -11.20 4.47
CA LEU A 134 8.84 -11.17 5.80
C LEU A 134 8.78 -9.74 6.39
N GLY A 135 8.96 -8.75 5.52
CA GLY A 135 8.74 -7.35 5.83
C GLY A 135 7.26 -7.01 6.04
N GLY A 136 6.37 -7.71 5.34
CA GLY A 136 4.92 -7.49 5.40
C GLY A 136 4.37 -6.44 4.44
N TYR A 137 5.13 -6.06 3.41
CA TYR A 137 4.73 -5.03 2.46
C TYR A 137 4.41 -5.60 1.09
N PHE A 138 3.29 -5.17 0.53
CA PHE A 138 2.81 -5.62 -0.76
C PHE A 138 2.47 -4.41 -1.61
N MET A 139 2.99 -4.36 -2.83
CA MET A 139 2.89 -3.16 -3.66
C MET A 139 2.17 -3.44 -4.98
N GLN A 140 1.54 -2.39 -5.52
CA GLN A 140 0.91 -2.40 -6.83
C GLN A 140 1.33 -1.14 -7.58
N ARG A 141 1.70 -1.28 -8.85
CA ARG A 141 2.06 -0.14 -9.72
C ARG A 141 1.55 -0.37 -11.13
N SER A 142 1.15 0.69 -11.83
CA SER A 142 0.72 0.58 -13.23
C SER A 142 1.88 0.41 -14.22
N GLY A 143 3.09 0.85 -13.85
CA GLY A 143 4.26 0.79 -14.71
C GLY A 143 5.39 1.70 -14.23
N TRP A 144 6.44 1.78 -15.04
CA TRP A 144 7.65 2.56 -14.76
C TRP A 144 7.92 3.64 -15.79
N GLY A 145 6.91 4.18 -16.45
CA GLY A 145 7.09 5.21 -17.46
C GLY A 145 7.43 4.68 -18.86
N ALA A 146 7.34 3.36 -19.09
CA ALA A 146 7.82 2.70 -20.31
C ALA A 146 6.71 2.39 -21.34
N ASN A 147 5.44 2.42 -20.93
CA ASN A 147 4.30 1.94 -21.73
C ASN A 147 3.34 3.07 -22.17
N GLY A 148 3.88 4.25 -22.46
CA GLY A 148 3.12 5.42 -22.92
C GLY A 148 2.44 6.24 -21.81
N THR A 149 2.49 5.78 -20.56
CA THR A 149 2.23 6.61 -19.37
C THR A 149 3.54 7.23 -18.93
N PRO A 150 3.65 8.55 -18.69
CA PRO A 150 4.86 9.14 -18.11
C PRO A 150 5.15 8.61 -16.70
N PHE A 151 6.44 8.51 -16.32
CA PHE A 151 6.85 7.95 -15.01
C PHE A 151 6.10 8.57 -13.84
N ARG A 152 5.93 9.90 -13.83
CA ARG A 152 5.23 10.62 -12.75
C ARG A 152 3.73 10.34 -12.72
N ASP A 153 3.14 9.99 -13.85
CA ASP A 153 1.71 9.74 -13.99
C ASP A 153 1.33 8.28 -13.70
N GLU A 154 2.33 7.44 -13.43
CA GLU A 154 2.10 6.09 -12.94
C GLU A 154 1.36 6.12 -11.59
N ARG A 155 0.70 5.01 -11.32
CA ARG A 155 -0.09 4.75 -10.13
C ARG A 155 0.69 3.82 -9.23
N PHE A 156 0.59 4.03 -7.92
CA PHE A 156 1.30 3.29 -6.91
C PHE A 156 0.43 3.10 -5.68
N LEU A 157 0.49 1.90 -5.12
CA LEU A 157 -0.05 1.57 -3.81
C LEU A 157 0.96 0.72 -3.04
N ILE A 158 1.07 0.97 -1.73
CA ILE A 158 1.68 0.06 -0.75
C ILE A 158 0.61 -0.38 0.25
N PHE A 159 0.59 -1.67 0.58
CA PHE A 159 -0.30 -2.31 1.53
C PHE A 159 0.52 -2.91 2.67
N ASP A 160 0.21 -2.52 3.90
CA ASP A 160 0.82 -3.06 5.12
C ASP A 160 -0.01 -4.24 5.63
N CYS A 161 0.55 -5.44 5.54
CA CYS A 161 0.03 -6.65 6.15
C CYS A 161 1.15 -7.39 6.89
N GLY A 162 2.07 -6.62 7.49
CA GLY A 162 3.21 -7.12 8.24
C GLY A 162 2.95 -7.27 9.73
N PRO A 163 3.81 -7.97 10.46
CA PRO A 163 3.81 -7.86 11.91
C PRO A 163 4.31 -6.46 12.33
N LEU A 164 3.96 -6.03 13.54
CA LEU A 164 4.54 -4.82 14.13
C LEU A 164 6.07 -4.87 14.07
N GLY A 165 6.70 -3.79 13.60
CA GLY A 165 8.15 -3.70 13.47
C GLY A 165 8.91 -3.90 14.77
N ASP A 166 10.16 -4.34 14.66
CA ASP A 166 11.05 -4.45 15.81
C ASP A 166 11.23 -3.08 16.50
N GLY A 167 11.28 -3.09 17.83
CA GLY A 167 11.49 -1.86 18.63
C GLY A 167 10.21 -1.05 18.88
N SER A 168 10.32 0.27 18.90
CA SER A 168 9.25 1.20 19.29
C SER A 168 8.65 2.01 18.15
N HIS A 169 9.02 1.67 16.91
CA HIS A 169 8.78 2.49 15.73
C HIS A 169 7.51 2.11 14.96
N GLY A 170 6.97 0.90 15.15
CA GLY A 170 5.72 0.47 14.51
C GLY A 170 4.48 1.23 14.99
N HIS A 171 3.54 1.46 14.08
CA HIS A 171 2.21 2.01 14.38
C HIS A 171 1.15 0.89 14.51
N TYR A 172 -0.08 1.24 14.88
CA TYR A 172 -1.18 0.28 15.04
C TYR A 172 -2.06 0.29 13.78
N ASP A 173 -1.42 0.02 12.66
CA ASP A 173 -1.85 0.35 11.30
C ASP A 173 -1.93 -0.88 10.39
N LEU A 174 -2.27 -2.05 10.95
CA LEU A 174 -2.41 -3.25 10.14
C LEU A 174 -3.55 -3.08 9.12
N LEU A 175 -3.27 -3.56 7.91
CA LEU A 175 -4.10 -3.43 6.71
C LEU A 175 -4.20 -1.98 6.17
N ASN A 176 -3.34 -1.07 6.63
CA ASN A 176 -3.20 0.28 6.09
C ASN A 176 -2.74 0.27 4.62
N VAL A 177 -3.14 1.30 3.89
CA VAL A 177 -2.72 1.53 2.51
C VAL A 177 -2.28 2.98 2.32
N GLU A 178 -1.26 3.18 1.48
CA GLU A 178 -0.96 4.48 0.90
C GLU A 178 -1.06 4.42 -0.62
N ILE A 179 -1.60 5.48 -1.22
CA ILE A 179 -1.92 5.54 -2.65
C ILE A 179 -1.40 6.84 -3.24
N ALA A 180 -0.68 6.75 -4.35
CA ALA A 180 -0.19 7.87 -5.12
C ALA A 180 -0.46 7.68 -6.62
N ALA A 181 -0.79 8.76 -7.31
CA ALA A 181 -0.98 8.78 -8.75
C ALA A 181 -0.90 10.22 -9.28
N GLY A 182 -0.59 10.40 -10.57
CA GLY A 182 -0.56 11.73 -11.19
C GLY A 182 0.44 12.67 -10.52
N GLY A 183 1.61 12.14 -10.14
CA GLY A 183 2.72 12.89 -9.55
C GLY A 183 2.48 13.39 -8.14
N ARG A 184 1.55 12.79 -7.38
CA ARG A 184 1.24 13.20 -6.01
C ARG A 184 0.73 12.07 -5.11
N PRO A 185 0.89 12.20 -3.78
CA PRO A 185 0.15 11.38 -2.83
C PRO A 185 -1.35 11.71 -2.83
N LEU A 186 -2.20 10.70 -2.63
CA LEU A 186 -3.66 10.81 -2.62
C LEU A 186 -4.26 10.38 -1.28
N VAL A 187 -4.01 9.12 -0.90
CA VAL A 187 -4.33 8.54 0.41
C VAL A 187 -3.01 8.31 1.13
N VAL A 188 -2.84 8.90 2.31
CA VAL A 188 -1.55 9.02 2.99
C VAL A 188 -1.58 8.46 4.39
N ASP A 189 -0.45 7.99 4.87
CA ASP A 189 -0.21 7.86 6.30
C ASP A 189 0.02 9.25 6.92
N PRO A 190 -0.48 9.51 8.14
CA PRO A 190 -0.22 10.76 8.83
C PRO A 190 1.27 10.94 9.20
N GLY A 191 2.09 9.89 9.16
CA GLY A 191 3.49 9.90 9.57
C GLY A 191 3.65 9.94 11.09
N ARG A 192 4.83 10.34 11.56
CA ARG A 192 5.19 10.19 12.99
C ARG A 192 4.91 11.42 13.86
N TYR A 193 5.08 12.61 13.30
CA TYR A 193 5.14 13.90 14.00
C TYR A 193 6.18 14.03 15.12
N SER A 194 6.02 13.36 16.25
CA SER A 194 6.81 13.60 17.47
C SER A 194 7.05 12.33 18.28
N TYR A 195 8.16 12.31 19.04
CA TYR A 195 8.43 11.29 20.08
C TYR A 195 7.90 11.71 21.46
N SER A 196 7.43 12.95 21.58
CA SER A 196 6.97 13.47 22.86
C SER A 196 5.63 12.86 23.27
N GLU A 197 5.61 12.30 24.49
CA GLU A 197 4.43 11.76 25.16
C GLU A 197 3.77 12.80 26.08
N ALA A 198 4.19 14.08 26.00
CA ALA A 198 3.62 15.17 26.79
C ALA A 198 2.17 15.47 26.40
N THR A 199 1.40 16.10 27.28
CA THR A 199 -0.01 16.45 27.01
C THR A 199 -0.12 17.70 26.11
N PRO A 200 -0.95 17.70 25.05
CA PRO A 200 -1.68 16.54 24.50
C PRO A 200 -0.75 15.53 23.83
N ASN A 201 -0.98 14.24 24.09
CA ASN A 201 -0.10 13.16 23.66
C ASN A 201 -0.25 12.87 22.16
N TRP A 202 0.50 13.63 21.36
CA TRP A 202 0.50 13.46 19.91
C TRP A 202 1.18 12.17 19.47
N ARG A 203 2.20 11.67 20.18
CA ARG A 203 2.82 10.38 19.86
C ARG A 203 1.76 9.28 19.82
N ARG A 204 0.89 9.23 20.83
CA ARG A 204 -0.23 8.30 20.87
C ARG A 204 -1.22 8.50 19.72
N TRP A 205 -1.54 9.75 19.39
CA TRP A 205 -2.47 10.02 18.29
C TRP A 205 -1.95 9.49 16.95
N PHE A 206 -0.70 9.81 16.59
CA PHE A 206 -0.11 9.39 15.31
C PHE A 206 0.16 7.88 15.23
N ARG A 207 0.36 7.19 16.37
CA ARG A 207 0.48 5.72 16.40
C ARG A 207 -0.84 4.98 16.32
N GLY A 208 -1.93 5.58 16.78
CA GLY A 208 -3.20 4.89 16.99
C GLY A 208 -3.95 4.60 15.70
N THR A 209 -4.70 3.50 15.66
CA THR A 209 -5.38 2.97 14.46
C THR A 209 -6.31 3.98 13.81
N ALA A 210 -6.91 4.89 14.58
CA ALA A 210 -7.77 5.96 14.06
C ALA A 210 -7.04 6.97 13.15
N ALA A 211 -5.72 7.00 13.22
CA ALA A 211 -4.88 7.84 12.38
C ALA A 211 -4.51 7.18 11.04
N HIS A 212 -4.95 5.94 10.77
CA HIS A 212 -4.51 5.17 9.61
C HIS A 212 -5.65 4.85 8.64
N ASN A 213 -5.29 4.43 7.42
CA ASN A 213 -6.24 4.07 6.37
C ASN A 213 -6.74 2.63 6.57
N THR A 214 -7.39 2.34 7.70
CA THR A 214 -7.89 1.02 8.07
C THR A 214 -9.24 1.16 8.80
N VAL A 215 -9.74 0.08 9.40
CA VAL A 215 -11.03 0.08 10.10
C VAL A 215 -10.80 0.10 11.61
N CYS A 216 -11.46 1.04 12.31
CA CYS A 216 -11.53 1.05 13.77
C CYS A 216 -12.74 0.24 14.26
N VAL A 217 -12.55 -0.53 15.34
CA VAL A 217 -13.61 -1.26 16.04
C VAL A 217 -13.82 -0.61 17.41
N ASP A 218 -15.03 -0.13 17.69
CA ASP A 218 -15.41 0.54 18.95
C ASP A 218 -14.52 1.74 19.33
N GLY A 219 -13.83 2.33 18.35
CA GLY A 219 -12.87 3.42 18.58
C GLY A 219 -11.57 2.98 19.26
N LEU A 220 -11.30 1.67 19.32
CA LEU A 220 -10.10 1.09 19.90
C LEU A 220 -8.97 0.98 18.87
N ASP A 221 -7.74 1.02 19.38
CA ASP A 221 -6.55 0.65 18.62
C ASP A 221 -6.50 -0.88 18.45
N GLN A 222 -5.97 -1.34 17.31
CA GLN A 222 -5.71 -2.76 17.04
C GLN A 222 -4.77 -3.38 18.08
N THR A 223 -3.83 -2.62 18.62
CA THR A 223 -2.86 -3.07 19.63
C THR A 223 -2.94 -2.17 20.86
N PRO A 224 -2.86 -2.72 22.09
CA PRO A 224 -2.83 -1.91 23.30
C PRO A 224 -1.68 -0.91 23.30
N TYR A 225 -1.97 0.33 23.68
CA TYR A 225 -0.96 1.37 23.69
C TYR A 225 0.16 1.09 24.68
N ALA A 226 1.40 1.10 24.19
CA ALA A 226 2.61 0.97 25.01
C ALA A 226 3.57 2.13 24.78
N ARG A 227 4.19 2.63 25.86
CA ARG A 227 5.33 3.54 25.78
C ARG A 227 6.55 2.72 25.34
N GLY A 228 6.97 2.89 24.10
CA GLY A 228 8.05 2.10 23.50
C GLY A 228 7.56 0.81 22.82
N LYS A 229 8.36 -0.25 22.92
CA LYS A 229 8.03 -1.58 22.39
C LYS A 229 6.93 -2.22 23.25
N PRO A 230 5.82 -2.72 22.67
CA PRO A 230 4.83 -3.47 23.42
C PRO A 230 5.43 -4.75 24.04
N ASN A 231 5.15 -4.99 25.32
CA ASN A 231 5.50 -6.24 26.01
C ASN A 231 4.33 -7.24 26.06
N ASP A 232 3.11 -6.75 25.82
CA ASP A 232 1.87 -7.54 25.81
C ASP A 232 1.57 -8.09 24.40
N ALA A 233 0.44 -8.81 24.28
CA ALA A 233 -0.06 -9.24 22.99
C ALA A 233 -0.28 -8.04 22.04
N VAL A 234 0.15 -8.21 20.80
CA VAL A 234 -0.05 -7.24 19.71
C VAL A 234 -0.99 -7.84 18.66
N ALA A 235 -1.62 -6.98 17.86
CA ALA A 235 -2.39 -7.45 16.71
C ALA A 235 -1.50 -8.22 15.72
N GLN A 236 -2.08 -9.22 15.08
CA GLN A 236 -1.38 -10.10 14.15
C GLN A 236 -2.08 -10.05 12.79
N ALA A 237 -1.32 -9.65 11.76
CA ALA A 237 -1.75 -9.73 10.38
C ALA A 237 -1.31 -11.05 9.75
N THR A 238 -2.14 -11.60 8.87
CA THR A 238 -1.85 -12.75 8.01
C THR A 238 -2.11 -12.35 6.58
N PHE A 239 -1.08 -12.43 5.73
CA PHE A 239 -1.26 -12.28 4.29
C PHE A 239 -1.88 -13.56 3.72
N LEU A 240 -3.13 -13.48 3.30
CA LEU A 240 -3.91 -14.63 2.86
C LEU A 240 -3.61 -15.01 1.40
N GLY A 241 -3.14 -14.06 0.58
CA GLY A 241 -2.69 -14.37 -0.76
C GLY A 241 -2.69 -13.19 -1.72
N ARG A 242 -2.13 -13.48 -2.91
CA ARG A 242 -2.13 -12.58 -4.05
C ARG A 242 -2.56 -13.33 -5.31
N HIS A 243 -3.43 -12.71 -6.09
CA HIS A 243 -3.94 -13.28 -7.34
C HIS A 243 -3.68 -12.29 -8.48
N ARG A 244 -2.98 -12.71 -9.53
CA ARG A 244 -2.59 -11.85 -10.67
C ARG A 244 -3.04 -12.42 -12.00
N ALA A 245 -3.50 -11.54 -12.87
CA ALA A 245 -3.81 -11.80 -14.28
C ALA A 245 -3.59 -10.50 -15.09
N PRO A 246 -3.59 -10.54 -16.44
CA PRO A 246 -3.54 -9.32 -17.23
C PRO A 246 -4.64 -8.32 -16.83
N GLY A 247 -4.23 -7.13 -16.39
CA GLY A 247 -5.14 -6.07 -15.94
C GLY A 247 -5.79 -6.30 -14.58
N LEU A 248 -5.37 -7.31 -13.79
CA LEU A 248 -5.92 -7.57 -12.46
C LEU A 248 -4.85 -8.01 -11.48
N ASP A 249 -4.80 -7.34 -10.33
CA ASP A 249 -3.93 -7.71 -9.22
C ASP A 249 -4.69 -7.57 -7.89
N VAL A 250 -4.83 -8.67 -7.16
CA VAL A 250 -5.61 -8.77 -5.93
C VAL A 250 -4.69 -9.12 -4.78
N LEU A 251 -4.65 -8.27 -3.75
CA LEU A 251 -4.01 -8.54 -2.47
C LEU A 251 -5.08 -8.85 -1.42
N HIS A 252 -4.82 -9.80 -0.51
CA HIS A 252 -5.74 -10.15 0.55
C HIS A 252 -5.01 -10.36 1.88
N GLY A 253 -5.40 -9.61 2.91
CA GLY A 253 -4.88 -9.74 4.28
C GLY A 253 -6.00 -9.84 5.31
N GLU A 254 -5.69 -10.46 6.44
CA GLU A 254 -6.56 -10.52 7.63
C GLU A 254 -5.78 -10.05 8.85
N VAL A 255 -6.44 -9.37 9.78
CA VAL A 255 -5.90 -9.00 11.09
C VAL A 255 -6.80 -9.49 12.22
N ARG A 256 -6.16 -9.96 13.29
CA ARG A 256 -6.78 -10.23 14.59
C ARG A 256 -6.15 -9.35 15.64
N SER A 257 -6.99 -8.79 16.51
CA SER A 257 -6.58 -7.91 17.60
C SER A 257 -6.70 -8.61 18.94
N PRO A 258 -5.85 -8.31 19.93
CA PRO A 258 -6.09 -8.65 21.32
C PRO A 258 -7.07 -7.69 22.03
N CYS A 259 -7.42 -6.55 21.42
CA CYS A 259 -8.31 -5.54 21.99
C CYS A 259 -9.80 -5.83 21.75
N TYR A 260 -10.11 -6.65 20.75
CA TYR A 260 -11.46 -7.04 20.35
C TYR A 260 -11.42 -8.35 19.56
N GLU A 261 -12.54 -9.07 19.55
CA GLU A 261 -12.72 -10.38 18.92
C GLU A 261 -12.88 -10.33 17.40
N VAL A 262 -13.17 -9.15 16.84
CA VAL A 262 -13.51 -8.98 15.43
C VAL A 262 -12.34 -9.41 14.54
N VAL A 263 -12.67 -10.22 13.54
CA VAL A 263 -11.79 -10.55 12.42
C VAL A 263 -12.00 -9.53 11.33
N HIS A 264 -10.93 -8.81 10.96
CA HIS A 264 -10.94 -7.86 9.85
C HIS A 264 -10.14 -8.43 8.69
N SER A 265 -10.79 -8.64 7.54
CA SER A 265 -10.10 -8.94 6.28
C SER A 265 -10.23 -7.78 5.30
N ARG A 266 -9.15 -7.48 4.59
CA ARG A 266 -9.10 -6.48 3.53
C ARG A 266 -8.63 -7.09 2.22
N ARG A 267 -9.38 -6.85 1.14
CA ARG A 267 -8.91 -7.06 -0.24
C ARG A 267 -8.61 -5.74 -0.90
N VAL A 268 -7.47 -5.68 -1.58
CA VAL A 268 -7.04 -4.55 -2.41
C VAL A 268 -6.95 -5.04 -3.86
N VAL A 269 -7.85 -4.57 -4.71
CA VAL A 269 -7.97 -5.02 -6.10
C VAL A 269 -7.59 -3.89 -7.04
N PHE A 270 -6.46 -4.02 -7.73
CA PHE A 270 -5.99 -3.06 -8.73
C PHE A 270 -6.41 -3.51 -10.11
N VAL A 271 -7.17 -2.66 -10.80
CA VAL A 271 -7.87 -3.01 -12.04
C VAL A 271 -7.35 -2.15 -13.18
N ALA A 272 -7.02 -2.79 -14.31
CA ALA A 272 -6.55 -2.21 -15.56
C ALA A 272 -5.32 -1.29 -15.46
N GLY A 273 -4.66 -1.23 -14.29
CA GLY A 273 -3.67 -0.20 -14.03
C GLY A 273 -4.28 1.20 -13.86
N GLU A 274 -5.57 1.31 -13.50
CA GLU A 274 -6.34 2.57 -13.52
C GLU A 274 -6.84 3.01 -12.15
N TYR A 275 -7.36 2.08 -11.34
CA TYR A 275 -8.00 2.37 -10.05
C TYR A 275 -7.96 1.17 -9.10
N TRP A 276 -8.32 1.40 -7.84
CA TRP A 276 -8.38 0.34 -6.82
C TRP A 276 -9.78 0.15 -6.25
N LEU A 277 -10.15 -1.10 -5.96
CA LEU A 277 -11.27 -1.43 -5.07
C LEU A 277 -10.72 -1.94 -3.75
N LEU A 278 -11.24 -1.40 -2.65
CA LEU A 278 -10.96 -1.83 -1.28
C LEU A 278 -12.23 -2.47 -0.71
N GLU A 279 -12.14 -3.75 -0.35
CA GLU A 279 -13.20 -4.47 0.36
C GLU A 279 -12.74 -4.78 1.78
N ASP A 280 -13.35 -4.15 2.77
CA ASP A 280 -13.17 -4.47 4.18
C ASP A 280 -14.33 -5.34 4.66
N ARG A 281 -14.07 -6.56 5.11
CA ARG A 281 -15.05 -7.42 5.79
C ARG A 281 -14.68 -7.58 7.24
N LEU A 282 -15.62 -7.21 8.11
CA LEU A 282 -15.51 -7.26 9.56
C LEU A 282 -16.50 -8.30 10.06
N ARG A 283 -16.04 -9.24 10.87
CA ARG A 283 -16.87 -10.30 11.47
C ARG A 283 -16.61 -10.41 12.96
N GLY A 284 -17.63 -10.15 13.76
CA GLY A 284 -17.60 -10.32 15.22
C GLY A 284 -18.80 -11.14 15.71
N ASP A 285 -18.71 -11.63 16.94
CA ASP A 285 -19.75 -12.45 17.57
C ASP A 285 -20.86 -11.61 18.24
N ARG A 286 -20.66 -10.29 18.35
CA ARG A 286 -21.61 -9.33 18.92
C ARG A 286 -21.65 -8.03 18.10
N PRO A 287 -22.65 -7.16 18.33
CA PRO A 287 -22.69 -5.84 17.68
C PRO A 287 -21.54 -4.91 18.10
N HIS A 288 -20.96 -4.21 17.12
CA HIS A 288 -19.91 -3.21 17.29
C HIS A 288 -20.19 -1.93 16.51
N ARG A 289 -19.39 -0.91 16.80
CA ARG A 289 -19.20 0.25 15.91
C ARG A 289 -17.97 0.03 15.03
N TYR A 290 -18.17 0.09 13.71
CA TYR A 290 -17.10 0.00 12.72
C TYR A 290 -16.93 1.34 12.00
N ASP A 291 -15.70 1.79 11.83
CA ASP A 291 -15.37 3.06 11.16
C ASP A 291 -14.21 2.87 10.19
N THR A 292 -14.51 2.82 8.89
CA THR A 292 -13.47 2.80 7.84
C THR A 292 -13.01 4.23 7.57
N ARG A 293 -11.69 4.43 7.57
CA ARG A 293 -11.08 5.76 7.55
C ARG A 293 -10.13 5.89 6.36
N PHE A 294 -10.15 7.06 5.71
CA PHE A 294 -9.20 7.46 4.67
C PHE A 294 -8.65 8.85 4.96
N HIS A 295 -7.35 8.93 5.20
CA HIS A 295 -6.59 10.14 5.41
C HIS A 295 -6.09 10.64 4.05
N LEU A 296 -6.50 11.85 3.70
CA LEU A 296 -6.11 12.47 2.44
C LEU A 296 -4.92 13.40 2.64
N ALA A 297 -4.17 13.67 1.56
CA ALA A 297 -3.03 14.58 1.60
C ALA A 297 -3.41 15.98 2.15
N ALA A 298 -2.45 16.68 2.77
CA ALA A 298 -2.69 17.98 3.39
C ALA A 298 -3.21 19.05 2.41
N ASP A 299 -2.89 18.95 1.11
CA ASP A 299 -3.40 19.87 0.07
C ASP A 299 -4.88 19.65 -0.27
N ALA A 300 -5.51 18.59 0.24
CA ALA A 300 -6.93 18.34 0.20
C ALA A 300 -7.70 19.09 1.30
N TRP A 301 -7.01 19.68 2.29
CA TRP A 301 -7.65 20.46 3.34
C TRP A 301 -8.47 21.62 2.74
N HIS A 302 -9.73 21.74 3.15
CA HIS A 302 -10.74 22.65 2.57
C HIS A 302 -11.06 22.45 1.07
N ARG A 303 -10.52 21.41 0.43
CA ARG A 303 -10.72 21.06 -0.98
C ARG A 303 -11.36 19.69 -1.17
N THR A 304 -11.88 19.11 -0.08
CA THR A 304 -12.61 17.85 -0.09
C THR A 304 -14.12 18.11 -0.01
N GLN A 305 -14.87 17.46 -0.88
CA GLN A 305 -16.32 17.58 -0.97
C GLN A 305 -16.97 16.21 -0.89
N VAL A 306 -18.14 16.14 -0.26
CA VAL A 306 -18.95 14.92 -0.13
C VAL A 306 -20.28 15.14 -0.85
N ALA A 307 -20.67 14.18 -1.67
CA ALA A 307 -21.99 14.10 -2.27
C ALA A 307 -22.58 12.71 -1.98
N VAL A 308 -23.80 12.65 -1.46
CA VAL A 308 -24.48 11.39 -1.16
C VAL A 308 -25.62 11.21 -2.15
N GLY A 309 -25.52 10.17 -2.97
CA GLY A 309 -26.58 9.74 -3.88
C GLY A 309 -27.29 8.49 -3.37
N ALA A 310 -28.26 8.00 -4.15
CA ALA A 310 -29.04 6.82 -3.79
C ALA A 310 -28.20 5.52 -3.75
N ALA A 311 -27.30 5.34 -4.72
CA ALA A 311 -26.47 4.13 -4.83
C ALA A 311 -25.08 4.28 -4.20
N ASN A 312 -24.47 5.46 -4.33
CA ASN A 312 -23.12 5.74 -3.84
C ASN A 312 -23.04 7.02 -3.02
N ALA A 313 -22.12 7.05 -2.07
CA ALA A 313 -21.55 8.30 -1.59
C ALA A 313 -20.21 8.55 -2.29
N VAL A 314 -19.99 9.79 -2.74
CA VAL A 314 -18.80 10.21 -3.48
C VAL A 314 -18.05 11.25 -2.66
N VAL A 315 -16.77 11.02 -2.43
CA VAL A 315 -15.85 12.00 -1.85
C VAL A 315 -14.85 12.43 -2.91
N ARG A 316 -14.83 13.73 -3.23
CA ARG A 316 -13.90 14.31 -4.20
C ARG A 316 -12.84 15.12 -3.48
N ALA A 317 -11.58 14.91 -3.83
CA ALA A 317 -10.44 15.67 -3.37
C ALA A 317 -9.44 15.90 -4.53
N PRO A 318 -8.40 16.72 -4.37
CA PRO A 318 -7.43 16.97 -5.44
C PRO A 318 -6.76 15.69 -5.94
N GLY A 319 -7.09 15.29 -7.18
CA GLY A 319 -6.49 14.12 -7.85
C GLY A 319 -7.09 12.77 -7.45
N VAL A 320 -8.07 12.71 -6.55
CA VAL A 320 -8.70 11.45 -6.12
C VAL A 320 -10.19 11.59 -5.91
N THR A 321 -10.93 10.54 -6.28
CA THR A 321 -12.33 10.34 -5.95
C THR A 321 -12.52 9.01 -5.25
N LEU A 322 -13.17 9.03 -4.09
CA LEU A 322 -13.62 7.84 -3.37
C LEU A 322 -15.10 7.62 -3.67
N VAL A 323 -15.50 6.42 -4.06
CA VAL A 323 -16.91 6.04 -4.26
C VAL A 323 -17.23 4.88 -3.32
N VAL A 324 -18.13 5.13 -2.38
CA VAL A 324 -18.50 4.19 -1.30
C VAL A 324 -19.81 3.51 -1.65
N ALA A 325 -19.80 2.17 -1.60
CA ALA A 325 -20.97 1.32 -1.79
C ALA A 325 -21.12 0.28 -0.65
N PRO A 326 -22.35 0.00 -0.18
CA PRO A 326 -23.57 0.78 -0.44
C PRO A 326 -23.43 2.21 0.07
N ALA A 327 -24.27 3.13 -0.42
CA ALA A 327 -24.23 4.53 0.01
C ALA A 327 -24.34 4.64 1.55
N ARG A 328 -23.27 5.15 2.16
CA ARG A 328 -23.19 5.50 3.58
C ARG A 328 -22.62 6.89 3.66
N THR A 329 -23.21 7.76 4.47
CA THR A 329 -22.83 9.17 4.57
C THR A 329 -21.41 9.31 5.15
N PRO A 330 -20.41 9.71 4.36
CA PRO A 330 -19.08 9.97 4.86
C PRO A 330 -19.08 11.27 5.68
N ARG A 331 -18.30 11.29 6.75
CA ARG A 331 -17.99 12.49 7.53
C ARG A 331 -16.59 12.95 7.19
N LEU A 332 -16.40 14.26 7.05
CA LEU A 332 -15.09 14.86 6.96
C LEU A 332 -14.67 15.30 8.37
N GLU A 333 -13.67 14.63 8.92
CA GLU A 333 -13.10 14.92 10.24
C GLU A 333 -11.77 15.66 10.10
N PRO A 334 -11.41 16.53 11.07
CA PRO A 334 -10.09 17.11 11.12
C PRO A 334 -9.05 16.06 11.51
N GLY A 335 -8.02 15.92 10.68
CA GLY A 335 -6.84 15.10 10.94
C GLY A 335 -5.55 15.89 10.72
N TRP A 336 -4.45 15.15 10.68
CA TRP A 336 -3.11 15.71 10.59
C TRP A 336 -2.22 14.85 9.71
N VAL A 337 -1.35 15.50 8.93
CA VAL A 337 -0.23 14.86 8.23
C VAL A 337 1.05 15.53 8.69
N ALA A 338 2.09 14.75 8.98
CA ALA A 338 3.38 15.19 9.48
C ALA A 338 4.52 14.65 8.60
N GLU A 339 4.87 15.43 7.59
CA GLU A 339 5.95 15.09 6.65
C GLU A 339 7.35 15.24 7.26
N SER A 340 7.48 15.86 8.43
CA SER A 340 8.77 16.05 9.11
C SER A 340 8.58 16.17 10.61
N TYR A 341 9.62 15.80 11.36
CA TYR A 341 9.61 15.89 12.80
C TYR A 341 9.19 17.28 13.34
N GLY A 342 8.26 17.28 14.30
CA GLY A 342 7.78 18.46 14.99
C GLY A 342 6.83 19.34 14.18
N VAL A 343 6.55 19.01 12.91
CA VAL A 343 5.66 19.78 12.03
C VAL A 343 4.49 18.92 11.60
N LYS A 344 3.26 19.36 11.89
CA LYS A 344 2.03 18.74 11.39
C LYS A 344 1.16 19.78 10.70
N ARG A 345 0.52 19.38 9.61
CA ARG A 345 -0.42 20.19 8.82
C ARG A 345 -1.83 19.61 8.96
N PRO A 346 -2.88 20.44 9.01
CA PRO A 346 -4.24 19.93 8.99
C PRO A 346 -4.52 19.21 7.67
N ALA A 347 -5.24 18.10 7.74
CA ALA A 347 -5.62 17.27 6.60
C ALA A 347 -7.00 16.65 6.82
N PRO A 348 -7.81 16.41 5.76
CA PRO A 348 -9.13 15.86 5.94
C PRO A 348 -9.08 14.34 6.07
N VAL A 349 -9.83 13.82 7.04
CA VAL A 349 -10.07 12.39 7.21
C VAL A 349 -11.49 12.09 6.79
N VAL A 350 -11.66 11.16 5.87
CA VAL A 350 -12.96 10.62 5.49
C VAL A 350 -13.27 9.47 6.43
N SER A 351 -14.34 9.59 7.21
CA SER A 351 -14.86 8.53 8.08
C SER A 351 -16.18 8.02 7.54
N VAL A 352 -16.33 6.70 7.42
CA VAL A 352 -17.61 6.05 7.12
C VAL A 352 -17.88 5.04 8.23
N ALA A 353 -18.72 5.46 9.18
CA ALA A 353 -19.04 4.66 10.36
C ALA A 353 -20.42 4.00 10.27
N VAL A 354 -20.52 2.81 10.89
CA VAL A 354 -21.79 2.15 11.21
C VAL A 354 -21.78 1.61 12.62
N ASP A 355 -22.94 1.56 13.24
CA ASP A 355 -23.14 1.16 14.63
C ASP A 355 -24.04 -0.08 14.71
N GLY A 356 -23.85 -0.88 15.76
CA GLY A 356 -24.76 -1.98 16.11
C GLY A 356 -24.73 -3.16 15.15
N MET A 357 -23.61 -3.40 14.45
CA MET A 357 -23.47 -4.49 13.48
C MET A 357 -22.52 -5.57 14.00
N ALA A 358 -22.90 -6.84 13.89
CA ALA A 358 -21.98 -7.95 14.17
C ALA A 358 -21.03 -8.18 12.98
N GLU A 359 -21.57 -8.13 11.77
CA GLU A 359 -20.81 -8.22 10.53
C GLU A 359 -21.06 -7.01 9.65
N VAL A 360 -20.02 -6.54 8.95
CA VAL A 360 -20.17 -5.51 7.92
C VAL A 360 -19.14 -5.64 6.81
N THR A 361 -19.57 -5.31 5.59
CA THR A 361 -18.68 -5.09 4.45
C THR A 361 -18.68 -3.61 4.06
N PHE A 362 -17.51 -3.02 3.89
CA PHE A 362 -17.33 -1.74 3.20
C PHE A 362 -16.68 -2.00 1.85
N THR A 363 -17.24 -1.42 0.78
CA THR A 363 -16.61 -1.43 -0.54
C THR A 363 -16.36 0.00 -1.00
N THR A 364 -15.08 0.33 -1.17
CA THR A 364 -14.65 1.67 -1.58
C THR A 364 -13.84 1.58 -2.85
N LEU A 365 -14.29 2.28 -3.89
CA LEU A 365 -13.54 2.49 -5.11
C LEU A 365 -12.68 3.76 -4.94
N VAL A 366 -11.37 3.64 -5.19
CA VAL A 366 -10.40 4.73 -5.14
C VAL A 366 -9.92 5.01 -6.57
N VAL A 367 -10.26 6.19 -7.09
CA VAL A 367 -10.02 6.55 -8.49
C VAL A 367 -9.11 7.78 -8.55
N PRO A 368 -7.90 7.66 -9.10
CA PRO A 368 -7.13 8.81 -9.55
C PRO A 368 -7.92 9.57 -10.62
N LEU A 369 -8.47 10.73 -10.23
CA LEU A 369 -9.39 11.50 -11.08
C LEU A 369 -9.18 12.99 -10.83
N ALA A 370 -9.12 13.76 -11.92
CA ALA A 370 -9.12 15.22 -11.85
C ALA A 370 -10.42 15.73 -11.20
N SER A 371 -10.37 16.90 -10.55
CA SER A 371 -11.50 17.43 -9.78
C SER A 371 -12.76 17.72 -10.64
N ASP A 372 -12.59 17.95 -11.94
CA ASP A 372 -13.64 18.14 -12.93
C ASP A 372 -14.06 16.85 -13.65
N GLY A 373 -13.36 15.74 -13.44
CA GLY A 373 -13.71 14.44 -14.00
C GLY A 373 -15.06 13.93 -13.48
N ILE A 374 -15.76 13.15 -14.29
CA ILE A 374 -17.03 12.53 -13.90
C ILE A 374 -16.72 11.30 -13.03
N PRO A 375 -17.28 11.16 -11.82
CA PRO A 375 -17.00 10.01 -10.96
C PRO A 375 -17.61 8.77 -11.60
N PRO A 376 -16.90 7.63 -11.58
CA PRO A 376 -17.54 6.38 -11.91
C PRO A 376 -18.62 6.03 -10.88
N THR A 377 -19.56 5.19 -11.29
CA THR A 377 -20.56 4.61 -10.38
C THR A 377 -20.15 3.20 -10.00
N LEU A 378 -20.46 2.81 -8.76
CA LEU A 378 -20.09 1.52 -8.20
C LEU A 378 -21.36 0.76 -7.78
N ALA A 379 -21.58 -0.45 -8.32
CA ALA A 379 -22.59 -1.37 -7.83
C ALA A 379 -21.93 -2.64 -7.31
N VAL A 380 -22.41 -3.13 -6.16
CA VAL A 380 -21.89 -4.34 -5.51
C VAL A 380 -23.03 -5.34 -5.40
N HIS A 381 -22.80 -6.53 -5.94
CA HIS A 381 -23.74 -7.64 -5.94
C HIS A 381 -23.09 -8.78 -5.15
N ALA A 382 -23.74 -9.17 -4.06
CA ALA A 382 -23.37 -10.38 -3.35
C ALA A 382 -24.00 -11.59 -4.06
N SER A 383 -23.19 -12.59 -4.35
CA SER A 383 -23.59 -13.92 -4.83
C SER A 383 -23.06 -14.96 -3.84
N ASP A 384 -23.57 -16.20 -3.88
CA ASP A 384 -23.17 -17.26 -2.96
C ASP A 384 -21.64 -17.46 -2.95
N ASP A 385 -21.02 -16.99 -1.86
CA ASP A 385 -19.57 -16.90 -1.60
C ASP A 385 -18.73 -15.99 -2.53
N ALA A 386 -19.34 -15.26 -3.47
CA ALA A 386 -18.65 -14.37 -4.38
C ALA A 386 -19.09 -12.90 -4.21
N THR A 387 -18.15 -11.98 -4.36
CA THR A 387 -18.46 -10.56 -4.54
C THR A 387 -18.32 -10.24 -6.02
N VAL A 388 -19.35 -9.65 -6.60
CA VAL A 388 -19.35 -9.12 -7.98
C VAL A 388 -19.53 -7.61 -7.90
N VAL A 389 -18.69 -6.88 -8.61
CA VAL A 389 -18.65 -5.42 -8.64
C VAL A 389 -18.79 -4.97 -10.08
N GLU A 390 -19.70 -4.02 -10.31
CA GLU A 390 -19.82 -3.30 -11.57
C GLU A 390 -19.32 -1.85 -11.35
N VAL A 391 -18.36 -1.43 -12.16
CA VAL A 391 -17.87 -0.04 -12.21
C VAL A 391 -18.18 0.54 -13.57
N ARG A 392 -18.97 1.62 -13.63
CA ARG A 392 -19.28 2.33 -14.90
C ARG A 392 -18.59 3.67 -14.94
N GLY A 393 -18.15 4.09 -16.12
CA GLY A 393 -17.41 5.34 -16.29
C GLY A 393 -15.90 5.14 -16.17
N THR A 394 -15.41 3.97 -16.57
CA THR A 394 -13.98 3.62 -16.55
C THR A 394 -13.33 3.77 -17.92
N GLY A 395 -12.03 3.49 -18.02
CA GLY A 395 -11.26 3.65 -19.25
C GLY A 395 -10.90 5.10 -19.55
N ARG A 396 -10.06 5.30 -20.57
CA ARG A 396 -9.49 6.61 -20.93
C ARG A 396 -10.54 7.66 -21.32
N ASP A 397 -11.66 7.23 -21.89
CA ASP A 397 -12.76 8.09 -22.32
C ASP A 397 -13.90 8.19 -21.29
N GLY A 398 -13.81 7.43 -20.18
CA GLY A 398 -14.85 7.38 -19.15
C GLY A 398 -16.16 6.75 -19.64
N ARG A 399 -16.13 5.90 -20.67
CA ARG A 399 -17.33 5.29 -21.26
C ARG A 399 -17.38 3.78 -21.11
N ALA A 400 -16.32 3.18 -20.58
CA ALA A 400 -16.27 1.75 -20.36
C ALA A 400 -17.03 1.35 -19.09
N ARG A 401 -17.32 0.05 -19.03
CA ARG A 401 -17.87 -0.64 -17.87
C ARG A 401 -16.97 -1.82 -17.53
N ASP A 402 -16.57 -1.89 -16.27
CA ASP A 402 -15.80 -3.02 -15.76
C ASP A 402 -16.66 -3.87 -14.83
N TRP A 403 -16.63 -5.17 -15.05
CA TRP A 403 -17.10 -6.19 -14.12
C TRP A 403 -15.89 -6.80 -13.44
N ILE A 404 -15.94 -6.92 -12.13
CA ILE A 404 -14.87 -7.50 -11.31
C ILE A 404 -15.53 -8.45 -10.35
N ALA A 405 -15.00 -9.66 -10.21
CA ALA A 405 -15.53 -10.62 -9.28
C ALA A 405 -14.42 -11.38 -8.58
N TRP A 406 -14.65 -11.75 -7.32
CA TRP A 406 -13.74 -12.59 -6.55
C TRP A 406 -14.49 -13.45 -5.55
N ARG A 407 -13.86 -14.55 -5.15
CA ARG A 407 -14.34 -15.49 -4.15
C ARG A 407 -13.16 -16.09 -3.37
N PRO A 408 -13.38 -16.69 -2.18
CA PRO A 408 -12.30 -17.24 -1.36
C PRO A 408 -11.53 -18.40 -2.01
N THR A 409 -12.23 -19.21 -2.82
CA THR A 409 -11.70 -20.43 -3.44
C THR A 409 -12.23 -20.56 -4.85
N LEU A 410 -11.51 -21.30 -5.70
CA LEU A 410 -11.87 -21.55 -7.09
C LEU A 410 -13.34 -21.95 -7.27
N GLY A 411 -14.05 -21.23 -8.14
CA GLY A 411 -15.45 -21.50 -8.44
C GLY A 411 -15.97 -20.59 -9.55
N HIS A 412 -17.27 -20.67 -9.84
CA HIS A 412 -17.86 -19.83 -10.89
C HIS A 412 -18.02 -18.37 -10.42
N LEU A 413 -17.72 -17.45 -11.34
CA LEU A 413 -17.87 -16.01 -11.22
C LEU A 413 -18.68 -15.52 -12.42
N GLU A 414 -19.61 -14.60 -12.16
CA GLU A 414 -20.44 -13.96 -13.17
C GLU A 414 -19.95 -12.52 -13.37
N LEU A 415 -19.51 -12.21 -14.58
CA LEU A 415 -18.95 -10.92 -14.99
C LEU A 415 -19.81 -10.36 -16.13
N GLY A 416 -20.99 -9.84 -15.79
CA GLY A 416 -21.95 -9.37 -16.79
C GLY A 416 -22.34 -10.51 -17.76
N PRO A 417 -21.95 -10.46 -19.04
CA PRO A 417 -22.29 -11.50 -20.02
C PRO A 417 -21.44 -12.79 -19.90
N LEU A 418 -20.36 -12.79 -19.12
CA LEU A 418 -19.39 -13.88 -19.10
C LEU A 418 -19.47 -14.66 -17.79
N ARG A 419 -19.47 -15.99 -17.88
CA ARG A 419 -19.27 -16.89 -16.75
C ARG A 419 -17.88 -17.53 -16.84
N VAL A 420 -17.09 -17.39 -15.78
CA VAL A 420 -15.72 -17.94 -15.70
C VAL A 420 -15.53 -18.72 -14.40
N ARG A 421 -14.74 -19.78 -14.44
CA ARG A 421 -14.30 -20.49 -13.22
C ARG A 421 -12.92 -19.99 -12.80
N ALA A 422 -12.85 -19.20 -11.74
CA ALA A 422 -11.64 -18.53 -11.27
C ALA A 422 -11.74 -18.17 -9.78
N VAL A 423 -10.62 -17.78 -9.15
CA VAL A 423 -10.64 -17.17 -7.81
C VAL A 423 -11.00 -15.69 -7.89
N ALA A 424 -10.44 -14.97 -8.87
CA ALA A 424 -10.77 -13.59 -9.18
C ALA A 424 -10.72 -13.37 -10.69
N ALA A 425 -11.55 -12.48 -11.22
CA ALA A 425 -11.54 -12.15 -12.62
C ALA A 425 -12.12 -10.75 -12.87
N TRP A 426 -11.77 -10.16 -14.00
CA TRP A 426 -12.31 -8.90 -14.46
C TRP A 426 -12.59 -8.91 -15.97
N LEU A 427 -13.55 -8.09 -16.37
CA LEU A 427 -13.98 -7.91 -17.74
C LEU A 427 -14.27 -6.44 -18.00
N ARG A 428 -13.68 -5.87 -19.05
CA ARG A 428 -14.03 -4.53 -19.56
C ARG A 428 -14.95 -4.65 -20.78
N GLN A 429 -16.06 -3.93 -20.74
CA GLN A 429 -16.96 -3.71 -21.85
C GLN A 429 -16.92 -2.27 -22.36
N SER A 430 -17.00 -2.08 -23.67
CA SER A 430 -17.21 -0.77 -24.29
C SER A 430 -18.63 -0.24 -24.02
N GLU A 431 -18.89 1.01 -24.40
CA GLU A 431 -20.24 1.60 -24.40
C GLU A 431 -21.26 0.75 -25.20
N SER A 432 -20.81 0.07 -26.26
CA SER A 432 -21.63 -0.82 -27.09
C SER A 432 -21.80 -2.23 -26.51
N GLY A 433 -21.24 -2.51 -25.33
CA GLY A 433 -21.28 -3.83 -24.67
C GLY A 433 -20.26 -4.85 -25.19
N ALA A 434 -19.39 -4.48 -26.13
CA ALA A 434 -18.36 -5.37 -26.65
C ALA A 434 -17.25 -5.60 -25.61
N ILE A 435 -16.79 -6.84 -25.47
CA ILE A 435 -15.67 -7.19 -24.58
C ILE A 435 -14.37 -6.61 -25.16
N VAL A 436 -13.69 -5.77 -24.38
CA VAL A 436 -12.47 -5.06 -24.80
C VAL A 436 -11.23 -5.65 -24.13
N ALA A 437 -11.35 -6.08 -22.87
CA ALA A 437 -10.27 -6.70 -22.11
C ALA A 437 -10.85 -7.68 -21.09
N PHE A 438 -10.07 -8.69 -20.74
CA PHE A 438 -10.43 -9.72 -19.78
C PHE A 438 -9.18 -10.26 -19.09
N GLY A 439 -9.29 -10.61 -17.81
CA GLY A 439 -8.25 -11.30 -17.07
C GLY A 439 -8.87 -12.15 -15.96
N ALA A 440 -8.35 -13.34 -15.73
CA ALA A 440 -8.79 -14.23 -14.66
C ALA A 440 -7.59 -14.88 -13.97
N CYS A 441 -7.66 -14.96 -12.65
CA CYS A 441 -6.65 -15.51 -11.77
C CYS A 441 -7.02 -16.92 -11.33
N ASP A 442 -6.01 -17.78 -11.23
CA ASP A 442 -6.12 -19.15 -10.69
C ASP A 442 -7.26 -19.94 -11.33
N THR A 443 -7.26 -19.99 -12.66
CA THR A 443 -8.25 -20.70 -13.46
C THR A 443 -7.85 -22.17 -13.66
N ASP A 444 -8.84 -23.06 -13.74
CA ASP A 444 -8.64 -24.32 -14.45
C ASP A 444 -8.51 -24.00 -15.96
N ALA A 445 -7.59 -24.64 -16.69
CA ALA A 445 -7.21 -24.25 -18.05
C ALA A 445 -8.40 -23.93 -18.99
N VAL A 446 -8.42 -22.67 -19.47
CA VAL A 446 -9.16 -22.00 -20.56
C VAL A 446 -10.27 -22.78 -21.31
N ALA A 447 -11.53 -22.38 -21.12
CA ALA A 447 -12.44 -21.89 -22.16
C ALA A 447 -13.73 -21.35 -21.50
N GLY A 448 -14.03 -20.06 -21.67
CA GLY A 448 -15.30 -19.48 -21.23
C GLY A 448 -16.43 -19.96 -22.13
N GLU A 449 -17.46 -20.56 -21.54
CA GLU A 449 -18.72 -20.86 -22.24
C GLU A 449 -19.62 -19.61 -22.23
N PRO A 450 -20.18 -19.19 -23.38
CA PRO A 450 -21.21 -18.16 -23.42
C PRO A 450 -22.44 -18.60 -22.61
N MET A 451 -23.06 -17.68 -21.87
CA MET A 451 -24.34 -17.93 -21.20
C MET A 451 -25.49 -17.97 -22.21
N ASP A 452 -25.63 -19.09 -22.93
CA ASP A 452 -26.88 -19.47 -23.61
C ASP A 452 -26.94 -21.01 -23.67
N SER A 453 -27.28 -21.64 -22.54
CA SER A 453 -27.79 -23.01 -22.46
C SER A 453 -28.36 -23.34 -21.07
N ALA A 454 -29.53 -22.79 -20.75
CA ALA A 454 -30.49 -23.39 -19.82
C ALA A 454 -31.91 -22.91 -20.15
#